data_AF-A0A3D4V3S1-F1
#
_entry.id   AF-A0A3D4V3S1-F1
#
_cell.length_a   1.000
_cell.length_b   1.000
_cell.length_c   1.000
_cell.angle_alpha   90.00
_cell.angle_beta   90.00
_cell.angle_gamma   90.00
#
_symmetry.space_group_name_H-M   'P 1'
#
loop_
_entity.id
_entity.type
_entity.pdbx_description
1 polymer ?
#
loop_
_entity_poly.entity_id
_entity_poly.type
_entity_poly.pdbx_seq_one_letter_code
_entity_poly.pdbx_strand_id
1 'polypeptide(L)'
;MSLPLMSSASSNRSQADALAGGAAYAARRTGSGDAIGPTTLLCASGRGGSGTTLISALLAVAAAGEGHRVLLIDADDFVGPLAMTLGVTPRASWQDLRGGRVSPADVATPVSTTLTLVAGGAARLAGEGAPQLTSAERKACLRRLSALSEGMDLVVIDCGARLESVLAAITPHSGERLVAIASGADPVGLASTYALCKAVATRHGALPVELLVNRLEGSEAARCFDAIDAGARQFLGLSLRLAGAIPADPTLDAALRKGMTFADAAAGSPAAVAAHDVVTRALTVRPLSRSGV
;
A
#
# COMPACT_ATOMS: atom_id res chain seq x y z
N MET A 1 13.55 47.86 -9.38
CA MET A 1 12.25 47.85 -10.08
C MET A 1 11.67 46.46 -9.96
N SER A 2 10.47 46.39 -9.39
CA SER A 2 9.82 45.20 -8.84
C SER A 2 9.38 44.19 -9.91
N LEU A 3 9.60 42.89 -9.64
CA LEU A 3 8.97 41.77 -10.35
C LEU A 3 7.61 41.45 -9.69
N PRO A 4 6.56 41.12 -10.46
CA PRO A 4 5.21 40.97 -9.93
C PRO A 4 4.94 39.59 -9.30
N LEU A 5 4.23 39.61 -8.18
CA LEU A 5 3.60 38.45 -7.53
C LEU A 5 2.47 37.91 -8.42
N MET A 6 2.63 36.72 -8.99
CA MET A 6 1.53 35.95 -9.59
C MET A 6 1.00 34.90 -8.61
N SER A 7 -0.10 35.29 -7.94
CA SER A 7 -1.33 34.53 -7.69
C SER A 7 -1.24 33.07 -7.21
N SER A 8 -1.40 32.90 -5.89
CA SER A 8 -1.71 31.68 -5.14
C SER A 8 -3.18 31.19 -5.26
N ALA A 9 -3.99 31.76 -6.15
CA ALA A 9 -5.43 31.53 -6.18
C ALA A 9 -5.89 30.24 -6.90
N SER A 10 -5.04 29.63 -7.75
CA SER A 10 -5.41 28.41 -8.51
C SER A 10 -5.32 27.12 -7.69
N SER A 11 -4.47 27.10 -6.65
CA SER A 11 -4.26 25.93 -5.77
C SER A 11 -5.39 25.69 -4.76
N ASN A 12 -6.17 26.72 -4.41
CA ASN A 12 -7.26 26.57 -3.43
C ASN A 12 -8.55 26.02 -4.06
N ARG A 13 -8.78 26.24 -5.36
CA ARG A 13 -9.95 25.69 -6.06
C ARG A 13 -9.85 24.17 -6.20
N SER A 14 -8.67 23.63 -6.56
CA SER A 14 -8.50 22.18 -6.70
C SER A 14 -8.66 21.40 -5.39
N GLN A 15 -8.27 21.98 -4.24
CA GLN A 15 -8.53 21.40 -2.91
C GLN A 15 -10.01 21.43 -2.52
N ALA A 16 -10.70 22.54 -2.79
CA ALA A 16 -12.14 22.65 -2.53
C ALA A 16 -12.96 21.72 -3.44
N ASP A 17 -12.56 21.57 -4.70
CA ASP A 17 -13.23 20.70 -5.68
C ASP A 17 -13.04 19.21 -5.35
N ALA A 18 -11.88 18.81 -4.82
CA ALA A 18 -11.64 17.45 -4.33
C ALA A 18 -12.51 17.10 -3.10
N LEU A 19 -12.73 18.06 -2.20
CA LEU A 19 -13.64 17.91 -1.05
C LEU A 19 -15.13 17.96 -1.46
N ALA A 20 -15.47 18.80 -2.45
CA ALA A 20 -16.83 18.92 -2.98
C ALA A 20 -17.27 17.68 -3.79
N GLY A 21 -16.35 17.03 -4.50
CA GLY A 21 -16.59 15.74 -5.16
C GLY A 21 -17.04 14.62 -4.20
N GLY A 22 -16.64 14.69 -2.93
CA GLY A 22 -17.07 13.78 -1.88
C GLY A 22 -18.55 13.87 -1.53
N ALA A 23 -19.15 15.06 -1.59
CA ALA A 23 -20.55 15.28 -1.21
C ALA A 23 -21.54 14.73 -2.25
N ALA A 24 -21.23 14.84 -3.53
CA ALA A 24 -22.09 14.32 -4.62
C ALA A 24 -22.07 12.78 -4.71
N TYR A 25 -21.02 12.13 -4.21
CA TYR A 25 -20.91 10.66 -4.19
C TYR A 25 -21.53 10.02 -2.93
N ALA A 26 -21.53 10.71 -1.78
CA ALA A 26 -22.26 10.27 -0.59
C ALA A 26 -23.76 10.00 -0.90
N ALA A 27 -24.34 10.77 -1.82
CA ALA A 27 -25.70 10.57 -2.31
C ALA A 27 -25.88 9.30 -3.19
N ARG A 28 -24.82 8.72 -3.77
CA ARG A 28 -24.89 7.48 -4.56
C ARG A 28 -24.79 6.21 -3.72
N ARG A 29 -24.39 6.31 -2.44
CA ARG A 29 -24.26 5.17 -1.52
C ARG A 29 -25.43 4.99 -0.55
N THR A 30 -26.54 5.73 -0.72
CA THR A 30 -27.75 5.55 0.12
C THR A 30 -28.57 4.31 -0.26
N GLY A 31 -27.94 3.28 -0.83
CA GLY A 31 -28.48 1.92 -0.92
C GLY A 31 -28.00 1.10 0.27
N SER A 32 -28.91 0.81 1.19
CA SER A 32 -28.73 0.07 2.44
C SER A 32 -27.82 -1.18 2.34
N GLY A 33 -26.83 -1.24 3.23
CA GLY A 33 -26.03 -2.43 3.55
C GLY A 33 -24.86 -2.01 4.44
N ASP A 34 -24.60 -2.73 5.53
CA ASP A 34 -23.64 -2.42 6.60
C ASP A 34 -22.41 -1.61 6.17
N ALA A 35 -21.97 -0.66 6.99
CA ALA A 35 -20.79 0.17 6.74
C ALA A 35 -19.51 -0.68 6.74
N ILE A 36 -19.29 -1.35 5.62
CA ILE A 36 -18.10 -2.12 5.30
C ILE A 36 -16.97 -1.10 5.10
N GLY A 37 -15.99 -1.11 6.00
CA GLY A 37 -14.77 -0.30 5.89
C GLY A 37 -13.98 -0.59 4.61
N PRO A 38 -12.96 0.22 4.27
CA PRO A 38 -12.19 0.04 3.04
C PRO A 38 -11.54 -1.33 2.98
N THR A 39 -11.34 -1.84 1.76
CA THR A 39 -10.42 -2.97 1.55
C THR A 39 -9.01 -2.48 1.86
N THR A 40 -8.30 -3.15 2.77
CA THR A 40 -6.93 -2.77 3.15
C THR A 40 -5.95 -3.87 2.79
N LEU A 41 -5.00 -3.55 1.91
CA LEU A 41 -3.93 -4.45 1.46
C LEU A 41 -2.62 -4.08 2.17
N LEU A 42 -2.15 -4.93 3.07
CA LEU A 42 -0.82 -4.82 3.64
C LEU A 42 0.15 -5.55 2.72
N CYS A 43 0.92 -4.82 1.92
CA CYS A 43 1.88 -5.38 0.99
C CYS A 43 3.23 -5.57 1.69
N ALA A 44 3.72 -6.81 1.74
CA ALA A 44 4.99 -7.12 2.40
C ALA A 44 5.72 -8.28 1.73
N SER A 45 7.03 -8.36 1.92
CA SER A 45 7.85 -9.50 1.48
C SER A 45 8.72 -10.04 2.62
N GLY A 46 9.19 -11.29 2.48
CA GLY A 46 10.15 -11.85 3.43
C GLY A 46 11.61 -11.41 3.19
N ARG A 47 11.88 -10.71 2.07
CA ARG A 47 13.21 -10.25 1.66
C ARG A 47 13.12 -8.91 0.94
N GLY A 48 14.12 -8.05 1.14
CA GLY A 48 14.33 -6.86 0.33
C GLY A 48 14.57 -7.20 -1.15
N GLY A 49 14.14 -6.31 -2.05
CA GLY A 49 14.31 -6.50 -3.49
C GLY A 49 13.24 -7.34 -4.18
N SER A 50 12.25 -7.88 -3.45
CA SER A 50 11.10 -8.60 -4.06
C SER A 50 10.09 -7.70 -4.78
N GLY A 51 10.29 -6.39 -4.78
CA GLY A 51 9.47 -5.42 -5.51
C GLY A 51 8.23 -4.91 -4.75
N THR A 52 8.15 -5.08 -3.44
CA THR A 52 6.99 -4.69 -2.61
C THR A 52 6.51 -3.27 -2.86
N THR A 53 7.42 -2.30 -2.85
CA THR A 53 7.11 -0.88 -3.10
C THR A 53 6.56 -0.64 -4.50
N LEU A 54 7.18 -1.25 -5.51
CA LEU A 54 6.72 -1.13 -6.90
C LEU A 54 5.32 -1.71 -7.06
N ILE A 55 5.07 -2.90 -6.49
CA ILE A 55 3.74 -3.52 -6.51
C ILE A 55 2.72 -2.66 -5.77
N SER A 56 3.06 -2.12 -4.59
CA SER A 56 2.17 -1.24 -3.83
C SER A 56 1.76 0.00 -4.64
N ALA A 57 2.73 0.61 -5.33
CA ALA A 57 2.47 1.74 -6.22
C ALA A 57 1.60 1.34 -7.43
N LEU A 58 1.87 0.20 -8.06
CA LEU A 58 1.08 -0.32 -9.19
C LEU A 58 -0.37 -0.59 -8.79
N LEU A 59 -0.61 -1.26 -7.65
CA LEU A 59 -1.95 -1.52 -7.13
C LEU A 59 -2.70 -0.21 -6.87
N ALA A 60 -2.04 0.76 -6.25
CA ALA A 60 -2.65 2.05 -5.94
C ALA A 60 -3.00 2.86 -7.19
N VAL A 61 -2.09 2.94 -8.18
CA VAL A 61 -2.32 3.65 -9.43
C VAL A 61 -3.37 2.96 -10.29
N ALA A 62 -3.35 1.63 -10.37
CA ALA A 62 -4.35 0.86 -11.11
C ALA A 62 -5.76 1.10 -10.55
N ALA A 63 -5.93 1.06 -9.23
CA ALA A 63 -7.21 1.36 -8.58
C ALA A 63 -7.64 2.82 -8.81
N ALA A 64 -6.73 3.77 -8.65
CA ALA A 64 -7.01 5.19 -8.80
C ALA A 64 -7.37 5.57 -10.25
N GLY A 65 -6.76 4.91 -11.24
CA GLY A 65 -7.05 5.08 -12.67
C GLY A 65 -8.49 4.68 -13.05
N GLU A 66 -9.08 3.74 -12.30
CA GLU A 66 -10.48 3.33 -12.43
C GLU A 66 -11.46 4.21 -11.64
N GLY A 67 -10.96 5.26 -11.00
CA GLY A 67 -11.78 6.20 -10.24
C GLY A 67 -12.03 5.82 -8.78
N HIS A 68 -11.42 4.73 -8.27
CA HIS A 68 -11.50 4.39 -6.85
C HIS A 68 -10.73 5.41 -6.00
N ARG A 69 -11.24 5.75 -4.82
CA ARG A 69 -10.52 6.59 -3.84
C ARG A 69 -9.51 5.72 -3.10
N VAL A 70 -8.24 6.02 -3.29
CA VAL A 70 -7.12 5.22 -2.81
C VAL A 70 -6.28 6.02 -1.83
N LEU A 71 -6.02 5.41 -0.68
CA LEU A 71 -5.00 5.84 0.26
C LEU A 71 -3.80 4.90 0.17
N LEU A 72 -2.65 5.41 -0.24
CA LEU A 72 -1.39 4.69 -0.26
C LEU A 72 -0.53 5.15 0.93
N ILE A 73 -0.11 4.21 1.77
CA ILE A 73 0.70 4.48 2.97
C ILE A 73 2.05 3.81 2.80
N ASP A 74 3.12 4.60 2.87
CA ASP A 74 4.48 4.10 2.94
C ASP A 74 4.87 3.89 4.42
N ALA A 75 4.89 2.63 4.88
CA ALA A 75 5.20 2.31 6.26
C ALA A 75 6.72 2.22 6.54
N ASP A 76 7.58 2.54 5.56
CA ASP A 76 9.01 2.64 5.78
C ASP A 76 9.35 3.98 6.47
N ASP A 77 9.81 3.90 7.72
CA ASP A 77 10.24 5.07 8.49
C ASP A 77 11.66 5.58 8.18
N PHE A 78 12.40 4.96 7.27
CA PHE A 78 13.77 5.38 6.95
C PHE A 78 13.84 6.14 5.64
N VAL A 79 13.50 5.48 4.52
CA VAL A 79 13.75 6.03 3.18
C VAL A 79 12.52 6.70 2.59
N GLY A 80 11.32 6.15 2.84
CA GLY A 80 10.08 6.64 2.23
C GLY A 80 10.10 6.60 0.68
N PRO A 81 10.39 5.45 0.04
CA PRO A 81 10.61 5.38 -1.40
C PRO A 81 9.41 5.78 -2.25
N LEU A 82 8.17 5.67 -1.76
CA LEU A 82 6.98 5.92 -2.57
C LEU A 82 6.82 7.38 -3.00
N ALA A 83 7.26 8.34 -2.18
CA ALA A 83 7.23 9.75 -2.56
C ALA A 83 8.10 10.02 -3.79
N MET A 84 9.31 9.44 -3.81
CA MET A 84 10.22 9.51 -4.96
C MET A 84 9.65 8.78 -6.17
N THR A 85 9.12 7.57 -5.97
CA THR A 85 8.49 6.79 -7.05
C THR A 85 7.37 7.57 -7.72
N LEU A 86 6.50 8.22 -6.95
CA LEU A 86 5.35 8.96 -7.47
C LEU A 86 5.68 10.40 -7.89
N GLY A 87 6.92 10.86 -7.72
CA GLY A 87 7.35 12.20 -8.10
C GLY A 87 6.68 13.31 -7.28
N VAL A 88 6.34 13.05 -6.02
CA VAL A 88 5.68 14.02 -5.13
C VAL A 88 6.61 14.44 -3.99
N THR A 89 6.39 15.63 -3.44
CA THR A 89 7.14 16.15 -2.28
C THR A 89 6.22 16.30 -1.09
N PRO A 90 6.22 15.33 -0.16
CA PRO A 90 5.40 15.39 1.05
C PRO A 90 5.83 16.55 1.95
N ARG A 91 4.86 17.20 2.61
CA ARG A 91 5.14 18.25 3.61
C ARG A 91 5.55 17.69 4.97
N ALA A 92 5.07 16.49 5.30
CA ALA A 92 5.32 15.77 6.53
C ALA A 92 5.20 14.27 6.28
N SER A 93 5.77 13.46 7.16
CA SER A 93 5.60 12.00 7.19
C SER A 93 4.62 11.58 8.28
N TRP A 94 4.13 10.34 8.21
CA TRP A 94 3.34 9.77 9.30
C TRP A 94 4.08 9.74 10.66
N GLN A 95 5.41 9.81 10.67
CA GLN A 95 6.19 9.86 11.90
C GLN A 95 5.97 11.17 12.65
N ASP A 96 5.65 12.26 11.95
CA ASP A 96 5.39 13.56 12.54
C ASP A 96 4.07 13.58 13.34
N LEU A 97 3.22 12.56 13.18
CA LEU A 97 2.06 12.31 14.06
C LEU A 97 2.48 11.90 15.48
N ARG A 98 3.78 11.67 15.75
CA ARG A 98 4.29 11.41 17.09
C ARG A 98 3.95 12.57 18.02
N GLY A 99 3.36 12.25 19.17
CA GLY A 99 2.96 13.25 20.16
C GLY A 99 1.70 14.05 19.81
N GLY A 100 1.04 13.78 18.68
CA GLY A 100 -0.29 14.30 18.37
C GLY A 100 -0.38 15.80 18.01
N ARG A 101 0.75 16.45 17.74
CA ARG A 101 0.80 17.87 17.33
C ARG A 101 0.51 18.10 15.85
N VAL A 102 0.67 17.07 15.04
CA VAL A 102 0.37 17.06 13.60
C VAL A 102 -0.89 16.23 13.40
N SER A 103 -1.84 16.74 12.61
CA SER A 103 -3.07 16.02 12.30
C SER A 103 -2.83 15.01 11.18
N PRO A 104 -3.62 13.92 11.07
CA PRO A 104 -3.53 13.01 9.93
C PRO A 104 -3.70 13.70 8.58
N ALA A 105 -4.51 14.77 8.49
CA ALA A 105 -4.70 15.51 7.26
C ALA A 105 -3.41 16.22 6.79
N ASP A 106 -2.54 16.63 7.70
CA ASP A 106 -1.29 17.35 7.38
C ASP A 106 -0.23 16.46 6.73
N VAL A 107 -0.32 15.13 6.94
CA VAL A 107 0.60 14.14 6.36
C VAL A 107 0.06 13.53 5.05
N ALA A 108 -1.17 13.88 4.67
CA ALA A 108 -1.79 13.45 3.43
C ALA A 108 -1.30 14.31 2.25
N THR A 109 -0.67 13.67 1.27
CA THR A 109 -0.12 14.29 0.07
C THR A 109 -0.93 13.84 -1.15
N PRO A 110 -1.74 14.72 -1.77
CA PRO A 110 -2.46 14.37 -2.99
C PRO A 110 -1.48 14.04 -4.12
N VAL A 111 -1.71 12.91 -4.80
CA VAL A 111 -0.97 12.48 -6.00
C VAL A 111 -1.83 12.71 -7.24
N SER A 112 -3.13 12.40 -7.14
CA SER A 112 -4.14 12.70 -8.15
C SER A 112 -5.47 13.04 -7.47
N THR A 113 -6.55 13.22 -8.24
CA THR A 113 -7.91 13.39 -7.70
C THR A 113 -8.40 12.20 -6.87
N THR A 114 -7.86 11.01 -7.13
CA THR A 114 -8.32 9.73 -6.56
C THR A 114 -7.23 9.01 -5.76
N LEU A 115 -5.98 9.47 -5.81
CA LEU A 115 -4.86 8.87 -5.08
C LEU A 115 -4.25 9.87 -4.08
N THR A 116 -4.24 9.47 -2.81
CA THR A 116 -3.55 10.19 -1.72
C THR A 116 -2.41 9.34 -1.18
N LEU A 117 -1.22 9.94 -1.04
CA LEU A 117 -0.04 9.32 -0.42
C LEU A 117 0.13 9.83 1.01
N VAL A 118 0.38 8.93 1.95
CA VAL A 118 1.00 9.23 3.24
C VAL A 118 2.42 8.70 3.19
N ALA A 119 3.39 9.62 3.18
CA ALA A 119 4.78 9.25 3.06
C ALA A 119 5.34 8.72 4.39
N GLY A 120 6.18 7.70 4.25
CA GLY A 120 7.15 7.29 5.24
C GLY A 120 8.36 8.21 5.21
N GLY A 121 9.38 7.87 5.99
CA GLY A 121 10.74 8.45 6.00
C GLY A 121 10.94 9.82 5.35
N ALA A 122 10.12 10.85 5.66
CA ALA A 122 10.17 12.09 4.91
C ALA A 122 11.41 12.87 5.34
N ALA A 123 12.45 12.79 4.52
CA ALA A 123 13.44 13.84 4.28
C ALA A 123 13.97 14.61 5.50
N ARG A 124 14.07 13.99 6.68
CA ARG A 124 15.08 14.41 7.66
C ARG A 124 16.37 13.79 7.16
N LEU A 125 17.08 14.55 6.33
CA LEU A 125 18.48 14.30 6.00
C LEU A 125 19.19 13.86 7.28
N ALA A 126 20.02 12.82 7.16
CA ALA A 126 20.69 12.07 8.22
C ALA A 126 21.67 12.90 9.10
N GLY A 127 21.23 14.06 9.60
CA GLY A 127 21.97 14.99 10.44
C GLY A 127 21.11 15.63 11.53
N GLU A 128 19.78 15.62 11.41
CA GLU A 128 18.88 15.99 12.52
C GLU A 128 18.45 14.71 13.24
N GLY A 129 19.04 14.45 14.41
CA GLY A 129 18.86 13.26 15.24
C GLY A 129 17.43 13.03 15.74
N ALA A 130 16.50 12.76 14.83
CA ALA A 130 15.19 12.26 15.17
C ALA A 130 15.37 10.87 15.80
N PRO A 131 14.99 10.67 17.07
CA PRO A 131 15.15 9.38 17.72
C PRO A 131 14.29 8.35 17.00
N GLN A 132 14.87 7.18 16.75
CA GLN A 132 14.18 6.05 16.14
C GLN A 132 12.89 5.74 16.90
N LEU A 133 11.81 5.49 16.16
CA LEU A 133 10.53 5.17 16.75
C LEU A 133 10.57 3.80 17.42
N THR A 134 10.14 3.74 18.68
CA THR A 134 9.83 2.48 19.34
C THR A 134 8.68 1.77 18.62
N SER A 135 8.55 0.44 18.78
CA SER A 135 7.45 -0.32 18.20
C SER A 135 6.07 0.21 18.63
N ALA A 136 5.95 0.70 19.87
CA ALA A 136 4.72 1.29 20.39
C ALA A 136 4.38 2.62 19.70
N GLU A 137 5.36 3.50 19.50
CA GLU A 137 5.19 4.76 18.80
C GLU A 137 4.83 4.55 17.32
N ARG A 138 5.52 3.63 16.64
CA ARG A 138 5.23 3.24 15.25
C ARG A 138 3.78 2.80 15.11
N LYS A 139 3.36 1.85 15.94
CA LYS A 139 1.98 1.36 15.96
C LYS A 139 1.00 2.50 16.28
N ALA A 140 1.35 3.42 17.18
CA ALA A 140 0.48 4.54 17.53
C ALA A 140 0.33 5.55 16.38
N CYS A 141 1.40 5.89 15.68
CA CYS A 141 1.35 6.79 14.54
C CYS A 141 0.58 6.18 13.36
N LEU A 142 0.84 4.92 13.00
CA LEU A 142 0.09 4.24 11.93
C LEU A 142 -1.40 4.11 12.28
N ARG A 143 -1.76 3.83 13.55
CA ARG A 143 -3.18 3.81 13.97
C ARG A 143 -3.88 5.15 13.78
N ARG A 144 -3.19 6.27 13.96
CA ARG A 144 -3.77 7.62 13.75
C ARG A 144 -4.16 7.87 12.29
N LEU A 145 -3.56 7.14 11.35
CA LEU A 145 -3.92 7.22 9.93
C LEU A 145 -5.28 6.58 9.61
N SER A 146 -5.87 5.80 10.53
CA SER A 146 -7.20 5.20 10.31
C SER A 146 -8.27 6.25 10.01
N ALA A 147 -8.10 7.49 10.51
CA ALA A 147 -9.01 8.59 10.21
C ALA A 147 -8.99 9.00 8.72
N LEU A 148 -7.87 8.78 8.01
CA LEU A 148 -7.75 9.05 6.57
C LEU A 148 -8.37 7.94 5.71
N SER A 149 -8.59 6.76 6.31
CA SER A 149 -9.20 5.62 5.63
C SER A 149 -10.71 5.80 5.48
N GLU A 150 -11.33 6.75 6.19
CA GLU A 150 -12.74 7.06 6.08
C GLU A 150 -13.08 7.56 4.67
N GLY A 151 -14.03 6.88 4.02
CA GLY A 151 -14.41 7.22 2.65
C GLY A 151 -13.39 6.81 1.60
N MET A 152 -12.38 6.01 1.91
CA MET A 152 -11.56 5.35 0.89
C MET A 152 -12.25 4.08 0.41
N ASP A 153 -12.02 3.71 -0.84
CA ASP A 153 -12.46 2.43 -1.39
C ASP A 153 -11.36 1.37 -1.22
N LEU A 154 -10.08 1.81 -1.31
CA LEU A 154 -8.89 0.98 -1.13
C LEU A 154 -7.85 1.69 -0.26
N VAL A 155 -7.25 0.95 0.68
CA VAL A 155 -6.03 1.34 1.38
C VAL A 155 -4.93 0.36 1.01
N VAL A 156 -3.79 0.86 0.52
CA VAL A 156 -2.60 0.04 0.25
C VAL A 156 -1.50 0.50 1.21
N ILE A 157 -0.92 -0.44 1.97
CA ILE A 157 0.17 -0.16 2.90
C ILE A 157 1.42 -0.89 2.44
N ASP A 158 2.43 -0.15 1.97
CA ASP A 158 3.75 -0.69 1.68
C ASP A 158 4.52 -0.92 2.99
N CYS A 159 4.58 -2.17 3.43
CA CYS A 159 5.30 -2.57 4.64
C CYS A 159 6.76 -2.94 4.36
N GLY A 160 7.19 -2.95 3.08
CA GLY A 160 8.50 -3.41 2.68
C GLY A 160 8.77 -4.86 3.07
N ALA A 161 9.99 -5.12 3.55
CA ALA A 161 10.43 -6.46 3.96
C ALA A 161 10.56 -6.65 5.48
N ARG A 162 10.21 -5.63 6.27
CA ARG A 162 10.39 -5.63 7.73
C ARG A 162 9.13 -6.12 8.42
N LEU A 163 9.27 -7.18 9.21
CA LEU A 163 8.14 -7.75 9.96
C LEU A 163 7.58 -6.76 10.97
N GLU A 164 8.41 -5.91 11.55
CA GLU A 164 8.02 -4.86 12.50
C GLU A 164 7.08 -3.84 11.86
N SER A 165 7.32 -3.49 10.59
CA SER A 165 6.46 -2.58 9.82
C SER A 165 5.10 -3.22 9.56
N VAL A 166 5.06 -4.50 9.19
CA VAL A 166 3.81 -5.26 9.00
C VAL A 166 3.01 -5.29 10.30
N LEU A 167 3.61 -5.72 11.40
CA LEU A 167 2.91 -5.84 12.69
C LEU A 167 2.43 -4.50 13.23
N ALA A 168 3.13 -3.41 12.94
CA ALA A 168 2.71 -2.07 13.35
C ALA A 168 1.57 -1.52 12.49
N ALA A 169 1.50 -1.91 11.21
CA ALA A 169 0.44 -1.53 10.28
C ALA A 169 -0.88 -2.29 10.51
N ILE A 170 -0.84 -3.50 11.09
CA ILE A 170 -2.04 -4.26 11.43
C ILE A 170 -2.84 -3.51 12.51
N THR A 171 -4.06 -3.14 12.18
CA THR A 171 -5.02 -2.53 13.10
C THR A 171 -6.17 -3.49 13.38
N PRO A 172 -6.96 -3.33 14.46
CA PRO A 172 -8.04 -4.27 14.77
C PRO A 172 -9.26 -4.17 13.82
N HIS A 173 -9.20 -3.38 12.74
CA HIS A 173 -10.33 -3.19 11.82
C HIS A 173 -10.57 -4.40 10.91
N SER A 174 -11.82 -4.57 10.47
CA SER A 174 -12.22 -5.54 9.45
C SER A 174 -11.75 -5.12 8.06
N GLY A 175 -11.46 -6.08 7.18
CA GLY A 175 -11.13 -5.82 5.77
C GLY A 175 -9.65 -5.76 5.42
N GLU A 176 -8.78 -5.82 6.42
CA GLU A 176 -7.34 -6.00 6.23
C GLU A 176 -7.01 -7.41 5.75
N ARG A 177 -6.09 -7.50 4.78
CA ARG A 177 -5.42 -8.73 4.37
C ARG A 177 -3.93 -8.49 4.13
N LEU A 178 -3.11 -9.46 4.47
CA LEU A 178 -1.71 -9.47 4.10
C LEU A 178 -1.59 -9.96 2.67
N VAL A 179 -0.93 -9.18 1.82
CA VAL A 179 -0.47 -9.59 0.49
C VAL A 179 1.03 -9.84 0.59
N ALA A 180 1.41 -11.10 0.78
CA ALA A 180 2.80 -11.53 0.81
C ALA A 180 3.35 -11.59 -0.62
N ILE A 181 4.45 -10.91 -0.90
CA ILE A 181 5.03 -10.77 -2.23
C ILE A 181 6.27 -11.67 -2.35
N ALA A 182 6.22 -12.60 -3.30
CA ALA A 182 7.32 -13.50 -3.66
C ALA A 182 7.80 -13.21 -5.08
N SER A 183 9.10 -13.04 -5.29
CA SER A 183 9.67 -12.65 -6.60
C SER A 183 10.47 -13.75 -7.30
N GLY A 184 10.31 -15.00 -6.88
CA GLY A 184 11.14 -16.10 -7.36
C GLY A 184 10.83 -17.43 -6.67
N ALA A 185 11.20 -18.52 -7.33
CA ALA A 185 11.13 -19.88 -6.80
C ALA A 185 12.48 -20.35 -6.21
N ASP A 186 13.41 -19.43 -5.95
CA ASP A 186 14.68 -19.77 -5.31
C ASP A 186 14.44 -20.21 -3.85
N PRO A 187 15.21 -21.17 -3.31
CA PRO A 187 14.95 -21.73 -1.97
C PRO A 187 14.96 -20.68 -0.86
N VAL A 188 15.82 -19.67 -0.98
CA VAL A 188 15.86 -18.58 0.00
C VAL A 188 14.56 -17.79 -0.11
N GLY A 189 14.13 -17.41 -1.32
CA GLY A 189 12.90 -16.66 -1.64
C GLY A 189 11.67 -17.27 -1.01
N LEU A 190 11.50 -18.56 -1.26
CA LEU A 190 10.43 -19.38 -0.71
C LEU A 190 10.46 -19.40 0.82
N ALA A 191 11.62 -19.68 1.42
CA ALA A 191 11.78 -19.75 2.87
C ALA A 191 11.49 -18.41 3.57
N SER A 192 11.99 -17.30 3.00
CA SER A 192 11.73 -15.95 3.51
C SER A 192 10.24 -15.60 3.47
N THR A 193 9.56 -15.87 2.35
CA THR A 193 8.12 -15.58 2.21
C THR A 193 7.30 -16.44 3.17
N TYR A 194 7.62 -17.73 3.27
CA TYR A 194 7.02 -18.63 4.24
C TYR A 194 7.20 -18.12 5.68
N ALA A 195 8.40 -17.65 6.05
CA ALA A 195 8.66 -17.13 7.39
C ALA A 195 7.80 -15.90 7.72
N LEU A 196 7.59 -15.00 6.75
CA LEU A 196 6.65 -13.87 6.89
C LEU A 196 5.23 -14.38 7.14
N CYS A 197 4.72 -15.28 6.30
CA CYS A 197 3.38 -15.85 6.43
C CYS A 197 3.19 -16.52 7.80
N LYS A 198 4.16 -17.35 8.22
CA LYS A 198 4.18 -18.00 9.54
C LYS A 198 4.10 -16.99 10.67
N ALA A 199 4.97 -15.97 10.63
CA ALA A 199 5.07 -15.01 11.72
C ALA A 199 3.79 -14.17 11.87
N VAL A 200 3.14 -13.82 10.76
CA VAL A 200 1.87 -13.09 10.78
C VAL A 200 0.73 -14.01 11.21
N ALA A 201 0.61 -15.21 10.64
CA ALA A 201 -0.45 -16.16 11.01
C ALA A 201 -0.38 -16.57 12.49
N THR A 202 0.83 -16.71 13.05
CA THR A 202 1.01 -17.07 14.46
C THR A 202 0.61 -15.94 15.41
N ARG A 203 0.84 -14.67 15.02
CA ARG A 203 0.52 -13.50 15.87
C ARG A 203 -0.87 -12.93 15.63
N HIS A 204 -1.41 -13.12 14.43
CA HIS A 204 -2.65 -12.56 13.93
C HIS A 204 -3.42 -13.59 13.09
N GLY A 205 -3.82 -14.71 13.70
CA GLY A 205 -4.46 -15.83 13.00
C GLY A 205 -5.78 -15.49 12.28
N ALA A 206 -6.43 -14.37 12.63
CA ALA A 206 -7.64 -13.89 11.98
C ALA A 206 -7.37 -13.00 10.74
N LEU A 207 -6.12 -12.60 10.48
CA LEU A 207 -5.75 -11.78 9.31
C LEU A 207 -5.58 -12.72 8.10
N PRO A 208 -6.40 -12.59 7.03
CA PRO A 208 -6.21 -13.36 5.82
C PRO A 208 -4.82 -13.09 5.22
N VAL A 209 -4.14 -14.17 4.83
CA VAL A 209 -2.85 -14.11 4.15
C VAL A 209 -3.03 -14.61 2.72
N GLU A 210 -2.70 -13.76 1.76
CA GLU A 210 -2.72 -14.05 0.34
C GLU A 210 -1.30 -13.90 -0.23
N LEU A 211 -0.99 -14.69 -1.26
CA LEU A 211 0.31 -14.67 -1.92
C LEU A 211 0.17 -13.97 -3.27
N LEU A 212 1.02 -12.97 -3.52
CA LEU A 212 1.21 -12.36 -4.84
C LEU A 212 2.59 -12.76 -5.36
N VAL A 213 2.62 -13.32 -6.56
CA VAL A 213 3.87 -13.67 -7.21
C VAL A 213 4.28 -12.53 -8.14
N ASN A 214 5.50 -12.03 -7.99
CA ASN A 214 6.04 -10.92 -8.76
C ASN A 214 7.11 -11.42 -9.74
N ARG A 215 7.16 -10.83 -10.93
CA ARG A 215 8.11 -11.13 -12.01
C ARG A 215 8.08 -12.57 -12.52
N LEU A 216 6.99 -13.30 -12.29
CA LEU A 216 6.77 -14.65 -12.80
C LEU A 216 5.39 -14.72 -13.44
N GLU A 217 5.24 -15.58 -14.45
CA GLU A 217 3.99 -15.77 -15.17
C GLU A 217 3.70 -17.25 -15.50
N GLY A 218 2.47 -17.54 -15.91
CA GLY A 218 2.04 -18.87 -16.33
C GLY A 218 2.43 -19.98 -15.35
N SER A 219 3.15 -20.98 -15.86
CA SER A 219 3.55 -22.17 -15.09
C SER A 219 4.63 -21.89 -14.05
N GLU A 220 5.41 -20.81 -14.18
CA GLU A 220 6.40 -20.42 -13.18
C GLU A 220 5.75 -19.79 -11.96
N ALA A 221 4.78 -18.91 -12.18
CA ALA A 221 3.98 -18.33 -11.10
C ALA A 221 3.21 -19.41 -10.33
N ALA A 222 2.60 -20.37 -11.04
CA ALA A 222 1.90 -21.50 -10.44
C ALA A 222 2.84 -22.34 -9.56
N ARG A 223 4.02 -22.72 -10.07
CA ARG A 223 5.01 -23.49 -9.31
C ARG A 223 5.52 -22.76 -8.06
N CYS A 224 5.75 -21.45 -8.15
CA CYS A 224 6.14 -20.64 -7.00
C CYS A 224 5.05 -20.63 -5.93
N PHE A 225 3.79 -20.42 -6.35
CA PHE A 225 2.63 -20.47 -5.44
C PHE A 225 2.51 -21.85 -4.78
N ASP A 226 2.51 -22.93 -5.56
CA ASP A 226 2.34 -24.30 -5.08
C ASP A 226 3.43 -24.68 -4.06
N ALA A 227 4.68 -24.25 -4.29
CA ALA A 227 5.77 -24.52 -3.36
C ALA A 227 5.57 -23.83 -1.99
N ILE A 228 5.14 -22.57 -1.99
CA ILE A 228 4.90 -21.82 -0.74
C ILE A 228 3.64 -22.34 -0.04
N ASP A 229 2.56 -22.61 -0.78
CA ASP A 229 1.30 -23.13 -0.24
C ASP A 229 1.48 -24.54 0.34
N ALA A 230 2.25 -25.42 -0.33
CA ALA A 230 2.59 -26.73 0.22
C ALA A 230 3.31 -26.62 1.56
N GLY A 231 4.29 -25.71 1.68
CA GLY A 231 4.97 -25.43 2.94
C GLY A 231 4.04 -24.88 4.02
N ALA A 232 3.14 -23.94 3.65
CA ALA A 232 2.14 -23.39 4.56
C ALA A 232 1.17 -24.47 5.07
N ARG A 233 0.68 -25.37 4.20
CA ARG A 233 -0.21 -26.46 4.59
C ARG A 233 0.49 -27.47 5.50
N GLN A 234 1.70 -27.88 5.13
CA GLN A 234 2.45 -28.89 5.86
C GLN A 234 2.84 -28.42 7.27
N PHE A 235 3.26 -27.17 7.42
CA PHE A 235 3.90 -26.71 8.66
C PHE A 235 3.07 -25.70 9.46
N LEU A 236 2.07 -25.04 8.85
CA LEU A 236 1.18 -24.07 9.52
C LEU A 236 -0.28 -24.53 9.59
N GLY A 237 -0.64 -25.61 8.89
CA GLY A 237 -2.04 -26.00 8.73
C GLY A 237 -2.88 -24.95 7.99
N LEU A 238 -2.24 -24.06 7.23
CA LEU A 238 -2.87 -22.95 6.55
C LEU A 238 -2.83 -23.15 5.04
N SER A 239 -3.97 -22.93 4.37
CA SER A 239 -4.03 -22.86 2.91
C SER A 239 -3.99 -21.40 2.48
N LEU A 240 -3.00 -21.05 1.66
CA LEU A 240 -2.86 -19.71 1.10
C LEU A 240 -3.78 -19.54 -0.11
N ARG A 241 -4.21 -18.30 -0.34
CA ARG A 241 -4.90 -17.90 -1.56
C ARG A 241 -3.93 -17.17 -2.48
N LEU A 242 -4.01 -17.42 -3.77
CA LEU A 242 -3.30 -16.63 -4.76
C LEU A 242 -4.02 -15.29 -4.95
N ALA A 243 -3.40 -14.18 -4.55
CA ALA A 243 -3.87 -12.84 -4.84
C ALA A 243 -3.75 -12.52 -6.34
N GLY A 244 -2.67 -12.98 -6.97
CA GLY A 244 -2.41 -12.88 -8.40
C GLY A 244 -0.93 -13.05 -8.72
N ALA A 245 -0.60 -12.89 -10.01
CA ALA A 245 0.77 -12.87 -10.50
C ALA A 245 0.99 -11.59 -11.32
N ILE A 246 2.08 -10.90 -11.08
CA ILE A 246 2.50 -9.71 -11.82
C ILE A 246 3.70 -10.12 -12.69
N PRO A 247 3.61 -10.01 -14.03
CA PRO A 247 4.69 -10.45 -14.91
C PRO A 247 5.91 -9.54 -14.79
N ALA A 248 7.05 -10.01 -15.28
CA ALA A 248 8.18 -9.12 -15.47
C ALA A 248 7.83 -8.11 -16.58
N ASP A 249 8.15 -6.83 -16.35
CA ASP A 249 7.81 -5.76 -17.29
C ASP A 249 9.05 -4.91 -17.62
N PRO A 250 9.84 -5.36 -18.62
CA PRO A 250 11.02 -4.62 -19.05
C PRO A 250 10.70 -3.23 -19.59
N THR A 251 9.47 -3.01 -20.07
CA THR A 251 9.03 -1.74 -20.66
C THR A 251 8.79 -0.69 -19.58
N LEU A 252 8.09 -1.06 -18.50
CA LEU A 252 7.94 -0.25 -17.30
C LEU A 252 9.31 0.08 -16.70
N ASP A 253 10.15 -0.94 -16.50
CA ASP A 253 11.50 -0.80 -15.97
C ASP A 253 12.36 0.18 -16.81
N ALA A 254 12.26 0.10 -18.14
CA ALA A 254 13.00 0.99 -19.03
C ALA A 254 12.45 2.43 -19.03
N ALA A 255 11.13 2.60 -18.95
CA ALA A 255 10.48 3.91 -18.88
C ALA A 255 10.86 4.66 -17.59
N LEU A 256 10.81 3.98 -16.45
CA LEU A 256 11.22 4.53 -15.16
C LEU A 256 12.71 4.93 -15.15
N ARG A 257 13.59 4.09 -15.73
CA ARG A 257 15.03 4.43 -15.88
C ARG A 257 15.27 5.66 -16.77
N LYS A 258 14.37 5.96 -17.69
CA LYS A 258 14.42 7.16 -18.55
C LYS A 258 13.85 8.41 -17.87
N GLY A 259 13.40 8.31 -16.61
CA GLY A 259 12.85 9.44 -15.85
C GLY A 259 11.39 9.76 -16.18
N MET A 260 10.66 8.84 -16.82
CA MET A 260 9.22 8.98 -17.01
C MET A 260 8.50 8.95 -15.66
N THR A 261 7.40 9.70 -15.53
CA THR A 261 6.59 9.64 -14.31
C THR A 261 6.05 8.23 -14.12
N PHE A 262 5.83 7.82 -12.88
CA PHE A 262 5.34 6.47 -12.60
C PHE A 262 3.96 6.21 -13.22
N ALA A 263 3.07 7.22 -13.21
CA ALA A 263 1.76 7.11 -13.82
C ALA A 263 1.86 6.87 -15.34
N ASP A 264 2.69 7.64 -16.03
CA ASP A 264 2.85 7.50 -17.48
C ASP A 264 3.57 6.19 -17.84
N ALA A 265 4.56 5.77 -17.05
CA ALA A 265 5.29 4.52 -17.26
C ALA A 265 4.40 3.27 -17.02
N ALA A 266 3.49 3.35 -16.05
CA ALA A 266 2.54 2.28 -15.73
C ALA A 266 1.36 2.23 -16.71
N ALA A 267 1.05 3.32 -17.43
CA ALA A 267 -0.11 3.38 -18.31
C ALA A 267 -0.05 2.30 -19.40
N GLY A 268 -0.96 1.32 -19.31
CA GLY A 268 -1.06 0.20 -20.26
C GLY A 268 0.07 -0.83 -20.17
N SER A 269 0.94 -0.74 -19.15
CA SER A 269 2.03 -1.70 -18.97
C SER A 269 1.48 -3.08 -18.54
N PRO A 270 2.08 -4.21 -18.98
CA PRO A 270 1.67 -5.54 -18.54
C PRO A 270 1.59 -5.70 -17.02
N ALA A 271 2.53 -5.10 -16.28
CA ALA A 271 2.50 -5.14 -14.82
C ALA A 271 1.32 -4.34 -14.23
N ALA A 272 0.97 -3.19 -14.81
CA ALA A 272 -0.18 -2.40 -14.37
C ALA A 272 -1.52 -3.08 -14.67
N VAL A 273 -1.64 -3.75 -15.83
CA VAL A 273 -2.83 -4.55 -16.18
C VAL A 273 -3.00 -5.70 -15.18
N ALA A 274 -1.94 -6.44 -14.88
CA ALA A 274 -2.00 -7.51 -13.90
C ALA A 274 -2.30 -6.98 -12.47
N ALA A 275 -1.81 -5.79 -12.12
CA ALA A 275 -2.11 -5.14 -10.85
C ALA A 275 -3.57 -4.72 -10.76
N HIS A 276 -4.16 -4.21 -11.85
CA HIS A 276 -5.59 -3.94 -11.95
C HIS A 276 -6.41 -5.21 -11.65
N ASP A 277 -6.06 -6.36 -12.23
CA ASP A 277 -6.77 -7.62 -11.97
C ASP A 277 -6.72 -8.04 -10.50
N VAL A 278 -5.57 -7.82 -9.83
CA VAL A 278 -5.42 -8.07 -8.39
C VAL A 278 -6.35 -7.16 -7.57
N VAL A 279 -6.37 -5.87 -7.87
CA VAL A 279 -7.22 -4.89 -7.20
C VAL A 279 -8.70 -5.21 -7.39
N THR A 280 -9.13 -5.47 -8.63
CA THR A 280 -10.52 -5.78 -8.95
C THR A 280 -11.01 -6.99 -8.17
N ARG A 281 -10.20 -8.05 -8.08
CA ARG A 281 -10.51 -9.19 -7.20
C ARG A 281 -10.57 -8.78 -5.73
N ALA A 282 -9.58 -8.04 -5.23
CA ALA A 282 -9.54 -7.62 -3.83
C ALA A 282 -10.76 -6.77 -3.42
N LEU A 283 -11.25 -5.90 -4.29
CA LEU A 283 -12.42 -5.04 -4.05
C LEU A 283 -13.75 -5.81 -4.09
N THR A 284 -13.83 -6.92 -4.83
CA THR A 284 -15.03 -7.78 -4.84
C THR A 284 -15.17 -8.68 -3.62
N VAL A 285 -14.07 -8.99 -2.92
CA VAL A 285 -14.09 -9.84 -1.73
C VAL A 285 -14.58 -9.02 -0.54
N ARG A 286 -15.80 -9.31 -0.07
CA ARG A 286 -16.37 -8.67 1.13
C ARG A 286 -15.38 -8.75 2.31
N PRO A 287 -15.10 -7.63 3.01
CA PRO A 287 -14.38 -7.61 4.26
C PRO A 287 -14.97 -8.59 5.26
N LEU A 288 -14.16 -9.56 5.69
CA LEU A 288 -14.52 -10.43 6.80
C LEU A 288 -14.43 -9.62 8.09
N SER A 289 -15.50 -9.63 8.90
CA SER A 289 -15.46 -9.07 10.25
C SER A 289 -14.48 -9.90 11.08
N ARG A 290 -13.48 -9.25 11.68
CA ARG A 290 -12.65 -9.91 12.69
C ARG A 290 -13.48 -10.05 13.95
N SER A 291 -13.89 -11.27 14.29
CA SER A 291 -14.46 -11.56 15.60
C SER A 291 -13.42 -11.17 16.65
N GLY A 292 -13.81 -10.28 17.58
CA GLY A 292 -12.91 -9.72 18.58
C GLY A 292 -12.17 -10.79 19.38
N VAL A 293 -10.90 -10.51 19.64
CA VAL A 293 -10.13 -11.15 20.72
C VAL A 293 -10.26 -10.26 21.95
#